data_AF-A0A965DQP7-F1
#
_entry.id   AF-A0A965DQP7-F1
#
_cell.length_a   1.000
_cell.length_b   1.000
_cell.length_c   1.000
_cell.angle_alpha   90.00
_cell.angle_beta   90.00
_cell.angle_gamma   90.00
#
_symmetry.space_group_name_H-M   'P 1'
#
loop_
_entity.id
_entity.type
_entity.pdbx_description
1 polymer ?
#
loop_
_entity_poly.entity_id
_entity_poly.type
_entity_poly.pdbx_seq_one_letter_code
_entity_poly.pdbx_strand_id
1 'polypeptide(L)'
;MSHLTTIIGADEHVLAALSGMRIDNCIVELNAPEPPGLDGSAGDFVDALKRAGQVTQTSRKTIYGVDSPVIVQNNGSTLALHPCDGTGLKLTYKPDGLGTPF
;
A
#
# COMPACT_ATOMS: atom_id res chain seq x y z
N MET A 1 29.58 6.99 12.74
CA MET A 1 28.37 7.55 12.13
C MET A 1 27.17 6.87 12.76
N SER A 2 26.59 7.47 13.80
CA SER A 2 25.34 6.97 14.41
C SER A 2 24.24 6.99 13.36
N HIS A 3 23.66 5.83 13.05
CA HIS A 3 22.44 5.78 12.26
C HIS A 3 21.32 6.39 13.10
N LEU A 4 20.90 7.60 12.74
CA LEU A 4 19.66 8.16 13.25
C LEU A 4 18.53 7.39 12.57
N THR A 5 17.81 6.58 13.34
CA THR A 5 16.57 5.98 12.87
C THR A 5 15.51 7.06 12.83
N THR A 6 15.17 7.54 11.63
CA THR A 6 14.00 8.40 11.42
C THR A 6 12.79 7.48 11.19
N ILE A 7 11.74 7.69 11.98
CA ILE A 7 10.44 7.04 11.79
C ILE A 7 9.59 7.99 10.96
N ILE A 8 9.04 7.48 9.86
CA ILE A 8 8.03 8.18 9.06
C ILE A 8 6.67 7.60 9.46
N GLY A 9 5.70 8.47 9.75
CA GLY A 9 4.32 8.09 10.04
C GLY A 9 3.39 8.36 8.86
N ALA A 10 2.18 7.77 8.93
CA ALA A 10 1.07 8.01 8.00
C ALA A 10 1.42 7.85 6.50
N ASP A 11 2.33 6.94 6.16
CA ASP A 11 2.82 6.72 4.81
C ASP A 11 1.91 5.81 3.97
N GLU A 12 0.89 5.19 4.57
CA GLU A 12 0.04 4.20 3.94
C GLU A 12 -0.71 4.73 2.72
N HIS A 13 -1.12 6.00 2.69
CA HIS A 13 -1.81 6.59 1.54
C HIS A 13 -0.87 6.82 0.35
N VAL A 14 0.37 7.20 0.61
CA VAL A 14 1.41 7.32 -0.42
C VAL A 14 1.72 5.94 -1.00
N LEU A 15 1.93 4.95 -0.13
CA LEU A 15 2.20 3.57 -0.55
C LEU A 15 1.02 2.95 -1.30
N ALA A 16 -0.22 3.22 -0.88
CA ALA A 16 -1.43 2.78 -1.56
C ALA A 16 -1.53 3.39 -2.97
N ALA A 17 -1.24 4.69 -3.13
CA ALA A 17 -1.23 5.35 -4.42
C ALA A 17 -0.17 4.75 -5.36
N LEU A 18 1.06 4.57 -4.88
CA LEU A 18 2.15 3.96 -5.65
C LEU A 18 1.81 2.52 -6.08
N SER A 19 1.30 1.71 -5.14
CA SER A 19 0.91 0.32 -5.39
C SER A 19 -0.24 0.23 -6.41
N GLY A 20 -1.30 1.04 -6.22
CA GLY A 20 -2.45 1.09 -7.13
C GLY A 20 -2.09 1.57 -8.53
N MET A 21 -1.14 2.49 -8.64
CA MET A 21 -0.60 2.98 -9.91
C MET A 21 0.48 2.08 -10.50
N ARG A 22 0.89 1.00 -9.84
CA ARG A 22 1.96 0.06 -10.26
C ARG A 22 3.31 0.75 -10.45
N ILE A 23 3.65 1.69 -9.57
CA ILE A 23 4.96 2.33 -9.53
C ILE A 23 5.86 1.49 -8.63
N ASP A 24 6.84 0.83 -9.23
CA ASP A 24 7.75 -0.09 -8.53
C ASP A 24 8.99 0.61 -7.96
N ASN A 25 9.44 1.67 -8.63
CA ASN A 25 10.65 2.39 -8.28
C ASN A 25 10.35 3.89 -8.23
N CYS A 26 10.53 4.48 -7.04
CA CYS A 26 10.33 5.90 -6.79
C CYS A 26 11.21 6.34 -5.61
N ILE A 27 11.66 7.59 -5.63
CA ILE A 27 12.25 8.24 -4.47
C ILE A 27 11.17 9.14 -3.88
N VAL A 28 10.78 8.88 -2.63
CA VAL A 28 9.87 9.74 -1.87
C VAL A 28 10.72 10.56 -0.92
N GLU A 29 10.83 11.86 -1.19
CA GLU A 29 11.55 12.79 -0.33
C GLU A 29 10.57 13.55 0.57
N LEU A 30 10.88 13.59 1.87
CA LEU A 30 10.10 14.31 2.87
C LEU A 30 11.02 15.26 3.63
N ASN A 31 10.52 16.46 3.91
CA ASN A 31 11.17 17.44 4.78
C ASN A 31 10.48 17.55 6.15
N ALA A 32 9.56 16.62 6.43
CA ALA A 32 8.80 16.50 7.67
C ALA A 32 8.67 15.02 8.06
N PRO A 33 8.28 14.70 9.30
CA PRO A 33 8.16 13.31 9.75
C PRO A 33 7.05 12.48 9.08
N GLU A 34 6.12 13.10 8.35
CA GLU A 34 4.98 12.42 7.72
C GLU A 34 4.62 13.11 6.38
N PRO A 35 4.04 12.38 5.41
CA PRO A 35 3.42 12.97 4.23
C PRO A 35 2.24 13.89 4.58
N PRO A 36 1.82 14.80 3.68
CA PRO A 36 0.64 15.62 3.92
C PRO A 36 -0.63 14.75 3.99
N GLY A 37 -1.51 15.04 4.94
CA GLY A 37 -2.77 14.30 5.11
C GLY A 37 -3.81 14.53 4.01
N LEU A 38 -3.71 15.66 3.29
CA LEU A 38 -4.57 16.02 2.15
C LEU A 38 -6.07 15.87 2.49
N ASP A 39 -6.87 15.21 1.65
CA ASP A 39 -8.29 14.94 1.91
C ASP A 39 -8.55 13.68 2.77
N GLY A 40 -7.48 13.03 3.25
CA GLY A 40 -7.55 11.77 3.99
C GLY A 40 -7.69 10.53 3.10
N SER A 41 -7.64 10.67 1.79
CA SER A 41 -7.59 9.56 0.82
C SER A 41 -6.24 9.52 0.10
N ALA A 42 -6.05 8.50 -0.75
CA ALA A 42 -4.91 8.42 -1.67
C ALA A 42 -5.12 9.22 -2.98
N GLY A 43 -6.30 9.85 -3.16
CA GLY A 43 -6.74 10.43 -4.43
C GLY A 43 -5.81 11.53 -4.96
N ASP A 44 -5.45 12.49 -4.11
CA ASP A 44 -4.57 13.58 -4.50
C ASP A 44 -3.17 13.09 -4.92
N PHE A 45 -2.63 12.06 -4.26
CA PHE A 45 -1.38 11.42 -4.66
C PHE A 45 -1.51 10.71 -6.02
N VAL A 46 -2.60 9.96 -6.24
CA VAL A 46 -2.88 9.31 -7.53
C VAL A 46 -2.93 10.34 -8.65
N ASP A 47 -3.60 11.48 -8.44
CA ASP A 47 -3.72 12.52 -9.45
C ASP A 47 -2.38 13.21 -9.74
N ALA A 48 -1.55 13.44 -8.72
CA ALA A 48 -0.19 13.92 -8.90
C ALA A 48 0.66 12.93 -9.73
N LEU A 49 0.60 11.64 -9.41
CA LEU A 49 1.32 10.58 -10.13
C LEU A 49 0.85 10.44 -11.58
N LYS A 50 -0.46 10.54 -11.85
CA LYS A 50 -1.01 10.55 -13.21
C LYS A 50 -0.49 11.73 -14.03
N ARG A 51 -0.44 12.92 -13.44
CA ARG A 51 0.10 14.12 -14.10
C ARG A 51 1.59 14.00 -14.40
N ALA A 52 2.36 13.39 -13.49
CA ALA A 52 3.79 13.16 -13.67
C ALA A 52 4.09 12.08 -14.74
N GLY A 53 3.20 11.09 -14.87
CA GLY A 53 3.37 9.95 -15.76
C GLY A 53 4.29 8.88 -15.20
N GLN A 54 4.52 7.82 -15.98
CA GLN A 54 5.34 6.68 -15.59
C GLN A 54 6.32 6.30 -16.70
N VAL A 55 7.45 5.72 -16.29
CA VAL A 55 8.46 5.20 -17.21
C VAL A 55 8.58 3.69 -17.01
N THR A 56 8.32 2.93 -18.06
CA THR A 56 8.49 1.47 -18.03
C THR A 56 9.98 1.12 -17.99
N GLN A 57 10.34 0.20 -17.10
CA GLN A 57 11.68 -0.34 -17.00
C GLN A 57 11.70 -1.77 -17.55
N THR A 58 12.84 -2.19 -18.08
CA THR A 58 13.02 -3.55 -18.66
C THR A 58 13.24 -4.63 -17.60
N SER A 59 13.40 -4.25 -16.33
CA SER A 59 13.60 -5.18 -15.22
C SER A 59 12.30 -5.89 -14.86
N ARG A 60 12.40 -7.17 -14.48
CA ARG A 60 11.28 -7.93 -13.96
C ARG A 60 10.99 -7.51 -12.52
N LYS A 61 9.75 -7.13 -12.24
CA LYS A 61 9.25 -6.95 -10.87
C LYS A 61 9.20 -8.30 -10.14
N THR A 62 9.72 -8.35 -8.92
CA THR A 62 9.45 -9.45 -7.99
C THR A 62 8.04 -9.34 -7.45
N ILE A 63 7.26 -10.40 -7.58
CA ILE A 63 5.90 -10.49 -7.04
C ILE A 63 5.94 -11.42 -5.84
N TYR A 64 5.37 -10.98 -4.72
CA TYR A 64 5.25 -11.77 -3.50
C TYR A 64 3.87 -12.43 -3.45
N GLY A 65 3.84 -13.70 -3.04
CA GLY A 65 2.63 -14.50 -2.89
C GLY A 65 2.87 -15.65 -1.91
N VAL A 66 1.84 -16.45 -1.67
CA VAL A 66 1.89 -17.64 -0.80
C VAL A 66 1.41 -18.87 -1.56
N ASP A 67 2.03 -20.02 -1.31
CA ASP A 67 1.65 -21.31 -1.91
C ASP A 67 0.54 -22.02 -1.12
N SER A 68 0.30 -21.60 0.13
CA SER A 68 -0.76 -22.09 1.00
C SER A 68 -1.35 -20.95 1.84
N PRO A 69 -2.58 -21.08 2.34
CA PRO A 69 -3.19 -20.03 3.17
C PRO A 69 -2.38 -19.71 4.42
N VAL A 70 -2.14 -18.41 4.65
CA VAL A 70 -1.52 -17.88 5.87
C VAL A 70 -2.55 -17.05 6.60
N ILE A 71 -2.82 -17.40 7.86
CA ILE A 71 -3.85 -16.75 8.68
C ILE A 71 -3.22 -16.29 9.98
N VAL A 72 -3.41 -15.02 10.31
CA VAL A 72 -2.97 -14.40 11.56
C VAL A 72 -4.19 -13.85 12.28
N GLN A 73 -4.28 -14.13 13.58
CA GLN A 73 -5.36 -13.67 14.44
C GLN A 73 -4.77 -12.92 15.62
N ASN A 74 -5.34 -11.77 15.95
CA ASN A 74 -4.93 -10.98 17.10
C ASN A 74 -6.12 -10.16 17.62
N ASN A 75 -6.41 -10.25 18.93
CA ASN A 75 -7.43 -9.44 19.61
C ASN A 75 -8.79 -9.36 18.88
N GLY A 76 -9.28 -10.49 18.36
CA GLY A 76 -10.56 -10.56 17.64
C GLY A 76 -10.49 -10.18 16.15
N SER A 77 -9.38 -9.64 15.66
CA SER A 77 -9.15 -9.38 14.24
C SER A 77 -8.51 -10.59 13.55
N THR A 78 -8.86 -10.81 12.28
CA THR A 78 -8.26 -11.86 11.44
C THR A 78 -7.75 -11.26 10.13
N LEU A 79 -6.51 -11.59 9.76
CA LEU A 79 -5.95 -11.36 8.43
C LEU A 79 -5.67 -12.71 7.79
N ALA A 80 -6.22 -12.94 6.60
CA ALA A 80 -6.00 -14.17 5.84
C ALA A 80 -5.47 -13.82 4.44
N LEU A 81 -4.33 -14.44 4.09
CA LEU A 81 -3.75 -14.39 2.76
C LEU A 81 -3.86 -15.78 2.13
N HIS A 82 -4.55 -15.86 1.00
CA HIS A 82 -4.73 -17.10 0.25
C HIS A 82 -3.92 -17.07 -1.05
N PRO A 83 -3.48 -18.23 -1.57
CA PRO A 83 -3.00 -18.32 -2.94
C PRO A 83 -4.03 -17.74 -3.91
N CYS A 84 -3.57 -17.05 -4.94
CA CYS A 84 -4.42 -16.47 -5.98
C CYS A 84 -4.06 -17.09 -7.33
N ASP A 85 -5.03 -17.69 -8.01
CA ASP A 85 -4.83 -18.34 -9.31
C ASP A 85 -4.66 -17.33 -10.48
N GLY A 86 -4.80 -16.03 -10.20
CA GLY A 86 -4.74 -14.95 -11.19
C GLY A 86 -3.62 -13.94 -10.90
N THR A 87 -3.52 -12.93 -11.77
CA THR A 87 -2.57 -11.83 -11.58
C THR A 87 -3.18 -10.71 -10.74
N GLY A 88 -2.51 -10.31 -9.67
CA GLY A 88 -2.87 -9.13 -8.88
C GLY A 88 -3.34 -9.45 -7.47
N LEU A 89 -3.77 -8.42 -6.76
CA LEU A 89 -4.24 -8.49 -5.38
C LEU A 89 -5.76 -8.32 -5.37
N LYS A 90 -6.47 -9.28 -4.76
CA LYS A 90 -7.88 -9.13 -4.39
C LYS A 90 -7.95 -8.92 -2.88
N LEU A 91 -8.51 -7.79 -2.46
CA LEU A 91 -8.63 -7.42 -1.05
C LEU A 91 -10.10 -7.32 -0.67
N THR A 92 -10.46 -8.00 0.42
CA THR A 92 -11.78 -7.87 1.07
C THR A 92 -11.53 -7.43 2.50
N TYR A 93 -12.24 -6.40 2.95
CA TYR A 93 -12.18 -5.90 4.32
C TYR A 93 -13.59 -5.89 4.90
N LYS A 94 -13.75 -6.44 6.11
CA LYS A 94 -15.02 -6.47 6.83
C LYS A 94 -14.79 -5.85 8.22
N PRO A 95 -15.23 -4.61 8.45
CA PRO A 95 -15.19 -4.01 9.77
C PRO A 95 -16.29 -4.61 10.67
N ASP A 96 -15.99 -4.80 11.94
CA ASP A 96 -16.97 -5.12 12.96
C ASP A 96 -17.57 -3.80 13.48
N GLY A 97 -18.88 -3.57 13.32
CA GLY A 97 -19.56 -2.44 13.98
C GLY A 97 -20.35 -1.46 13.12
N LEU A 98 -20.53 -1.72 11.83
CA LEU A 98 -21.55 -1.06 11.03
C LEU A 98 -22.51 -2.13 10.56
N GLY A 99 -23.77 -2.07 11.01
CA GLY A 99 -24.84 -2.84 10.37
C GLY A 99 -24.75 -2.57 8.87
N THR A 100 -24.51 -3.63 8.09
CA THR A 100 -24.37 -3.59 6.63
C THR A 100 -25.39 -2.65 5.99
N PRO A 101 -25.01 -1.82 4.98
CA PRO A 101 -24.36 -2.36 3.79
C PRO A 101 -23.24 -1.50 3.15
N PHE A 102 -22.23 -2.19 2.63
CA PHE A 102 -21.78 -1.99 1.26
C PHE A 102 -22.34 -3.15 0.43
#